data_AF-A0ABD0TMQ0-F1
#
_entry.id   AF-A0ABD0TMQ0-F1
#
_cell.length_a   1.000
_cell.length_b   1.000
_cell.length_c   1.000
_cell.angle_alpha   90.00
_cell.angle_beta   90.00
_cell.angle_gamma   90.00
#
_symmetry.space_group_name_H-M   'P 1'
#
loop_
_entity.id
_entity.type
_entity.pdbx_description
1 polymer ?
#
loop_
_entity_poly.entity_id
_entity_poly.type
_entity_poly.pdbx_seq_one_letter_code
_entity_poly.pdbx_strand_id
1 'polypeptide(L)'
;MDSLSHYLLNGYGMSFRRSMDPESVDPILIQVKSVKLCKKLDFCKPKIENFVNNYVTAVAKAVEAVFDGILDEKSEANTDAKAPIFQKLKGVLHDVRKILKTANDKVTEEKEAYLWVGVLKKISARFQRKAMTYIIDRIDADKNINEVKKTLSQKLVTNIATVEAKAEKKMCEDYHLCLRGLECTKALNTVLERLISLSDEKMRMFIKAFYEALPETTFYARLSEPTANELQVILNDMAYFESIPTKEILTTVHQTVENRINAVNSDAKVMKGQDIQLVHIILSDMDHIYSRQKGDPFHHFLDFFMEWSKADPITQIGAKMKEALNEIEEVLQDTSEDLILKMSDEVRVFLEITVDP
;
A
#
# COMPACT_ATOMS: atom_id res chain seq x y z
N MET A 1 -9.44 19.75 -17.97
CA MET A 1 -8.94 18.43 -17.50
C MET A 1 -7.47 18.62 -17.18
N ASP A 2 -7.18 19.07 -15.97
CA ASP A 2 -5.80 19.25 -15.51
C ASP A 2 -5.34 17.97 -14.84
N SER A 3 -4.31 17.36 -15.41
CA SER A 3 -3.68 16.16 -14.87
C SER A 3 -2.70 16.56 -13.76
N LEU A 4 -2.64 15.75 -12.69
CA LEU A 4 -1.70 15.82 -11.56
C LEU A 4 -0.21 16.03 -11.96
N SER A 5 0.13 15.81 -13.24
CA SER A 5 1.42 16.11 -13.85
C SER A 5 1.87 17.57 -13.66
N HIS A 6 0.93 18.52 -13.64
CA HIS A 6 1.27 19.95 -13.66
C HIS A 6 1.79 20.48 -12.31
N TYR A 7 1.48 19.79 -11.20
CA TYR A 7 1.93 20.17 -9.85
C TYR A 7 3.23 19.49 -9.41
N LEU A 8 3.77 18.57 -10.21
CA LEU A 8 4.91 17.72 -9.82
C LEU A 8 6.20 18.02 -10.59
N LEU A 9 6.17 18.91 -11.57
CA LEU A 9 7.31 19.23 -12.43
C LEU A 9 7.54 20.74 -12.46
N ASN A 10 8.34 21.25 -11.53
CA ASN A 10 9.28 22.35 -11.80
C ASN A 10 10.22 22.53 -10.60
N GLY A 11 11.51 22.26 -10.81
CA GLY A 11 12.51 22.39 -9.76
C GLY A 11 13.92 22.01 -10.19
N TYR A 12 14.39 22.53 -11.34
CA TYR A 12 15.81 22.58 -11.65
C TYR A 12 16.18 23.99 -12.14
N GLY A 13 17.01 24.68 -11.36
CA GLY A 13 17.58 25.99 -11.67
C GLY A 13 18.38 26.56 -10.50
N MET A 14 19.68 26.25 -10.44
CA MET A 14 20.64 26.86 -9.52
C MET A 14 20.94 28.32 -9.92
N SER A 15 20.96 29.26 -8.96
CA SER A 15 22.09 30.18 -8.66
C SER A 15 21.68 31.33 -7.72
N PHE A 16 22.68 31.81 -6.96
CA PHE A 16 22.68 32.82 -5.90
C PHE A 16 22.28 34.24 -6.33
N ARG A 17 21.38 34.90 -5.56
CA ARG A 17 21.54 36.22 -4.88
C ARG A 17 20.15 36.74 -4.46
N ARG A 18 20.13 37.59 -3.42
CA ARG A 18 18.95 38.10 -2.71
C ARG A 18 17.86 38.66 -3.65
N SER A 19 16.76 37.93 -3.80
CA SER A 19 15.43 38.47 -4.09
C SER A 19 14.41 37.49 -3.50
N MET A 20 13.73 37.90 -2.42
CA MET A 20 12.53 37.21 -1.95
C MET A 20 11.43 37.49 -2.97
N ASP A 21 10.94 36.44 -3.62
CA ASP A 21 9.65 36.46 -4.28
C ASP A 21 8.60 35.97 -3.24
N PRO A 22 7.54 36.74 -2.92
CA PRO A 22 6.56 36.35 -1.90
C PRO A 22 5.54 35.30 -2.41
N GLU A 23 5.57 34.93 -3.68
CA GLU A 23 4.63 33.98 -4.26
C GLU A 23 5.22 32.55 -4.28
N SER A 24 4.51 31.63 -3.63
CA SER A 24 4.65 30.15 -3.66
C SER A 24 5.60 29.44 -2.66
N VAL A 25 5.90 30.01 -1.49
CA VAL A 25 6.48 29.18 -0.41
C VAL A 25 5.40 28.25 0.15
N ASP A 26 5.45 26.98 -0.24
CA ASP A 26 4.54 25.91 0.18
C ASP A 26 4.31 25.91 1.71
N PRO A 27 3.10 26.24 2.20
CA PRO A 27 2.83 26.40 3.63
C PRO A 27 2.96 25.08 4.40
N ILE A 28 2.67 23.94 3.76
CA ILE A 28 2.84 22.61 4.36
C ILE A 28 4.34 22.35 4.57
N LEU A 29 5.16 22.62 3.55
CA LEU A 29 6.61 22.44 3.64
C LEU A 29 7.24 23.31 4.75
N ILE A 30 6.80 24.56 4.89
CA ILE A 30 7.27 25.44 5.98
C ILE A 30 6.97 24.80 7.34
N GLN A 31 5.72 24.34 7.54
CA GLN A 31 5.30 23.71 8.79
C GLN A 31 6.10 22.44 9.07
N VAL A 32 6.26 21.55 8.09
CA VAL A 32 7.06 20.32 8.23
C VAL A 32 8.50 20.65 8.65
N LYS A 33 9.15 21.59 7.95
CA LYS A 33 10.53 22.02 8.28
C LYS A 33 10.63 22.64 9.67
N SER A 34 9.61 23.38 10.10
CA SER A 34 9.60 24.04 11.42
C SER A 34 9.64 23.06 12.60
N VAL A 35 9.06 21.85 12.44
CA VAL A 35 9.03 20.81 13.47
C VAL A 35 10.40 20.13 13.64
N LYS A 36 11.30 20.30 12.67
CA LYS A 36 12.67 19.73 12.67
C LYS A 36 12.64 18.23 12.96
N LEU A 37 11.91 17.47 12.14
CA LEU A 37 11.65 16.03 12.33
C LEU A 37 12.92 15.22 12.65
N CYS A 38 14.02 15.55 11.98
CA CYS A 38 15.31 14.88 12.09
C CYS A 38 16.27 15.43 13.15
N LYS A 39 15.86 16.44 13.94
CA LYS A 39 16.73 17.07 14.95
C LYS A 39 17.23 16.04 15.97
N LYS A 40 18.56 15.91 16.07
CA LYS A 40 19.29 14.99 16.97
C LYS A 40 19.04 13.49 16.65
N LEU A 41 18.87 13.14 15.39
CA LEU A 41 18.76 11.75 14.93
C LEU A 41 19.87 11.47 13.92
N ASP A 42 20.83 10.62 14.29
CA ASP A 42 21.95 10.22 13.42
C ASP A 42 21.46 9.41 12.21
N PHE A 43 20.33 8.73 12.38
CA PHE A 43 19.55 8.09 11.31
C PHE A 43 19.26 9.06 10.16
N CYS A 44 18.92 10.31 10.48
CA CYS A 44 18.68 11.35 9.48
C CYS A 44 19.97 12.12 9.13
N LYS A 45 20.87 11.51 8.34
CA LYS A 45 22.00 12.25 7.75
C LYS A 45 21.50 13.48 6.96
N PRO A 46 22.29 14.55 6.78
CA PRO A 46 21.80 15.83 6.20
C PRO A 46 21.08 15.72 4.86
N LYS A 47 21.50 14.82 3.96
CA LYS A 47 20.80 14.57 2.69
C LYS A 47 19.44 13.89 2.90
N ILE A 48 19.33 12.99 3.88
CA ILE A 48 18.12 12.25 4.19
C ILE A 48 17.11 13.13 4.94
N GLU A 49 17.53 14.13 5.71
CA GLU A 49 16.61 15.10 6.32
C GLU A 49 15.74 15.80 5.26
N ASN A 50 16.34 16.22 4.15
CA ASN A 50 15.58 16.81 3.04
C ASN A 50 14.61 15.81 2.41
N PHE A 51 15.02 14.55 2.26
CA PHE A 51 14.14 13.48 1.78
C PHE A 51 12.92 13.30 2.69
N VAL A 52 13.13 13.18 4.01
CA VAL A 52 12.04 13.02 4.99
C VAL A 52 11.08 14.20 4.92
N ASN A 53 11.59 15.44 4.91
CA ASN A 53 10.75 16.63 4.83
C ASN A 53 9.93 16.66 3.53
N ASN A 54 10.55 16.31 2.40
CA ASN A 54 9.86 16.27 1.11
C ASN A 54 8.80 15.17 1.06
N TYR A 55 9.11 13.97 1.57
CA TYR A 55 8.17 12.87 1.61
C TYR A 55 6.96 13.17 2.49
N VAL A 56 7.17 13.63 3.73
CA VAL A 56 6.08 14.01 4.64
C VAL A 56 5.22 15.12 4.04
N THR A 57 5.84 16.09 3.37
CA THR A 57 5.13 17.16 2.65
C THR A 57 4.31 16.60 1.48
N ALA A 58 4.87 15.68 0.70
CA ALA A 58 4.18 15.05 -0.42
C ALA A 58 2.97 14.23 0.03
N VAL A 59 3.09 13.46 1.13
CA VAL A 59 1.97 12.72 1.72
C VAL A 59 0.92 13.70 2.23
N ALA A 60 1.30 14.73 2.97
CA ALA A 60 0.38 15.75 3.45
C ALA A 60 -0.40 16.44 2.33
N LYS A 61 0.28 16.79 1.23
CA LYS A 61 -0.36 17.36 0.02
C LYS A 61 -1.29 16.38 -0.68
N ALA A 62 -0.90 15.11 -0.76
CA ALA A 62 -1.73 14.06 -1.33
C ALA A 62 -3.02 13.88 -0.53
N VAL A 63 -2.95 14.02 0.81
CA VAL A 63 -4.14 14.07 1.66
C VAL A 63 -4.94 15.35 1.39
N GLU A 64 -4.31 16.53 1.41
CA GLU A 64 -4.99 17.82 1.22
C GLU A 64 -5.79 17.86 -0.09
N ALA A 65 -5.20 17.41 -1.20
CA ALA A 65 -5.82 17.37 -2.52
C ALA A 65 -7.10 16.52 -2.58
N VAL A 66 -7.27 15.54 -1.69
CA VAL A 66 -8.51 14.73 -1.61
C VAL A 66 -9.66 15.57 -1.05
N PHE A 67 -9.38 16.52 -0.16
CA PHE A 67 -10.39 17.33 0.52
C PHE A 67 -10.62 18.69 -0.12
N ASP A 68 -9.64 19.22 -0.85
CA ASP A 68 -9.81 20.46 -1.63
C ASP A 68 -11.00 20.31 -2.61
N GLY A 69 -11.18 19.13 -3.21
CA GLY A 69 -12.33 18.84 -4.07
C GLY A 69 -13.69 18.71 -3.36
N ILE A 70 -13.74 18.67 -2.02
CA ILE A 70 -14.98 18.50 -1.24
C ILE A 70 -15.45 19.85 -0.68
N LEU A 71 -14.51 20.67 -0.21
CA LEU A 71 -14.80 21.94 0.47
C LEU A 71 -15.39 22.98 -0.51
N ASP A 72 -15.04 22.88 -1.78
CA ASP A 72 -15.58 23.73 -2.86
C ASP A 72 -17.01 23.38 -3.26
N GLU A 73 -17.50 22.14 -3.04
CA GLU A 73 -18.84 21.72 -3.47
C GLU A 73 -19.96 21.97 -2.42
N LYS A 74 -19.63 22.23 -1.15
CA LYS A 74 -20.67 22.30 -0.08
C LYS A 74 -20.55 23.42 0.96
N SER A 75 -19.59 24.34 0.90
CA SER A 75 -19.35 25.26 2.04
C SER A 75 -19.45 26.76 1.74
N GLU A 76 -20.66 27.26 1.44
CA GLU A 76 -20.95 28.71 1.58
C GLU A 76 -21.18 29.17 3.03
N ALA A 77 -21.22 28.27 4.04
CA ALA A 77 -21.79 28.64 5.36
C ALA A 77 -20.93 28.41 6.63
N ASN A 78 -19.70 27.88 6.58
CA ASN A 78 -18.92 27.65 7.82
C ASN A 78 -17.43 28.02 7.70
N THR A 79 -17.02 29.05 8.42
CA THR A 79 -15.63 29.57 8.46
C THR A 79 -14.62 28.61 9.10
N ASP A 80 -15.05 27.70 9.98
CA ASP A 80 -14.19 26.65 10.56
C ASP A 80 -13.86 25.50 9.59
N ALA A 81 -14.61 25.39 8.48
CA ALA A 81 -14.37 24.42 7.40
C ALA A 81 -13.31 24.89 6.39
N LYS A 82 -12.88 26.17 6.43
CA LYS A 82 -11.90 26.75 5.50
C LYS A 82 -10.43 26.53 5.89
N ALA A 83 -10.16 26.01 7.08
CA ALA A 83 -8.78 25.73 7.48
C ALA A 83 -8.26 24.51 6.69
N PRO A 84 -7.06 24.59 6.07
CA PRO A 84 -6.49 23.47 5.33
C PRO A 84 -6.45 22.19 6.16
N ILE A 85 -6.76 21.06 5.55
CA ILE A 85 -6.86 19.77 6.26
C ILE A 85 -5.56 19.43 6.99
N PHE A 86 -4.41 19.73 6.40
CA PHE A 86 -3.14 19.53 7.05
C PHE A 86 -3.02 20.27 8.39
N GLN A 87 -3.64 21.44 8.57
CA GLN A 87 -3.65 22.14 9.86
C GLN A 87 -4.39 21.35 10.94
N LYS A 88 -5.42 20.58 10.56
CA LYS A 88 -6.15 19.67 11.46
C LYS A 88 -5.35 18.39 11.71
N LEU A 89 -4.60 17.93 10.73
CA LEU A 89 -3.78 16.71 10.80
C LEU A 89 -2.35 16.93 11.32
N LYS A 90 -1.92 18.16 11.60
CA LYS A 90 -0.54 18.50 12.02
C LYS A 90 -0.01 17.70 13.22
N GLY A 91 -0.91 17.16 14.05
CA GLY A 91 -0.55 16.23 15.14
C GLY A 91 0.20 14.99 14.64
N VAL A 92 0.00 14.59 13.38
CA VAL A 92 0.71 13.47 12.75
C VAL A 92 2.23 13.70 12.70
N LEU A 93 2.71 14.95 12.65
CA LEU A 93 4.14 15.26 12.64
C LEU A 93 4.83 14.84 13.95
N HIS A 94 4.09 14.82 15.06
CA HIS A 94 4.59 14.28 16.32
C HIS A 94 4.79 12.77 16.24
N ASP A 95 3.87 12.05 15.60
CA ASP A 95 3.95 10.61 15.39
C ASP A 95 5.06 10.25 14.40
N VAL A 96 5.23 11.03 13.32
CA VAL A 96 6.36 10.91 12.39
C VAL A 96 7.69 11.03 13.16
N ARG A 97 7.82 12.00 14.05
CA ARG A 97 9.02 12.15 14.88
C ARG A 97 9.26 10.95 15.79
N LYS A 98 8.22 10.33 16.35
CA LYS A 98 8.33 9.09 17.15
C LYS A 98 8.80 7.91 16.32
N ILE A 99 8.25 7.76 15.11
CA ILE A 99 8.67 6.72 14.15
C ILE A 99 10.16 6.85 13.85
N LEU A 100 10.61 8.06 13.49
CA LEU A 100 12.02 8.33 13.18
C LEU A 100 12.95 8.07 14.37
N LYS A 101 12.55 8.48 15.59
CA LYS A 101 13.30 8.16 16.82
C LYS A 101 13.43 6.65 17.03
N THR A 102 12.32 5.93 16.89
CA THR A 102 12.31 4.48 17.10
C THR A 102 13.19 3.75 16.07
N ALA A 103 13.23 4.23 14.83
CA ALA A 103 14.14 3.71 13.82
C ALA A 103 15.60 4.05 14.14
N ASN A 104 15.87 5.28 14.57
CA ASN A 104 17.19 5.71 15.00
C ASN A 104 17.76 4.85 16.13
N ASP A 105 16.94 4.50 17.13
CA ASP A 105 17.39 3.70 18.27
C ASP A 105 17.68 2.24 17.89
N LYS A 106 17.22 1.79 16.73
CA LYS A 106 17.37 0.41 16.22
C LYS A 106 18.35 0.29 15.06
N VAL A 107 18.87 1.41 14.54
CA VAL A 107 19.65 1.39 13.31
C VAL A 107 20.99 0.70 13.52
N THR A 108 21.27 -0.23 12.62
CA THR A 108 22.59 -0.83 12.38
C THR A 108 22.83 -0.79 10.88
N GLU A 109 24.08 -0.87 10.43
CA GLU A 109 24.41 -0.86 8.99
C GLU A 109 23.62 -1.94 8.22
N GLU A 110 23.52 -3.15 8.79
CA GLU A 110 22.78 -4.27 8.19
C GLU A 110 21.26 -4.05 8.09
N LYS A 111 20.68 -3.17 8.92
CA LYS A 111 19.23 -2.97 9.02
C LYS A 111 18.76 -1.63 8.47
N GLU A 112 19.67 -0.78 7.99
CA GLU A 112 19.37 0.59 7.60
C GLU A 112 18.29 0.65 6.51
N ALA A 113 18.42 -0.14 5.43
CA ALA A 113 17.45 -0.17 4.34
C ALA A 113 16.06 -0.68 4.80
N TYR A 114 16.03 -1.77 5.57
CA TYR A 114 14.78 -2.34 6.12
C TYR A 114 14.04 -1.34 7.01
N LEU A 115 14.78 -0.63 7.88
CA LEU A 115 14.21 0.35 8.78
C LEU A 115 13.68 1.57 8.02
N TRP A 116 14.37 2.02 6.99
CA TRP A 116 13.92 3.14 6.16
C TRP A 116 12.64 2.84 5.38
N VAL A 117 12.55 1.67 4.76
CA VAL A 117 11.31 1.20 4.12
C VAL A 117 10.17 1.14 5.15
N GLY A 118 10.44 0.55 6.32
CA GLY A 118 9.47 0.51 7.41
C GLY A 118 9.07 1.90 7.94
N VAL A 119 9.95 2.90 7.88
CA VAL A 119 9.63 4.29 8.25
C VAL A 119 8.66 4.90 7.24
N LEU A 120 8.89 4.74 5.93
CA LEU A 120 7.97 5.22 4.89
C LEU A 120 6.57 4.65 5.11
N LYS A 121 6.46 3.32 5.15
CA LYS A 121 5.19 2.60 5.33
C LYS A 121 4.44 3.05 6.60
N LYS A 122 5.15 3.23 7.72
CA LYS A 122 4.55 3.70 8.98
C LYS A 122 4.09 5.16 8.92
N ILE A 123 4.81 6.03 8.21
CA ILE A 123 4.38 7.41 8.01
C ILE A 123 3.08 7.42 7.18
N SER A 124 3.04 6.72 6.05
CA SER A 124 1.81 6.57 5.25
C SER A 124 0.64 6.06 6.08
N ALA A 125 0.85 4.98 6.84
CA ALA A 125 -0.18 4.40 7.72
C ALA A 125 -0.74 5.43 8.72
N ARG A 126 0.12 6.28 9.30
CA ARG A 126 -0.30 7.32 10.24
C ARG A 126 -1.11 8.43 9.56
N PHE A 127 -0.70 8.87 8.37
CA PHE A 127 -1.47 9.85 7.59
C PHE A 127 -2.81 9.30 7.16
N GLN A 128 -2.84 8.09 6.61
CA GLN A 128 -4.06 7.39 6.20
C GLN A 128 -5.02 7.25 7.37
N ARG A 129 -4.58 6.68 8.50
CA ARG A 129 -5.41 6.51 9.69
C ARG A 129 -6.01 7.83 10.18
N LYS A 130 -5.20 8.88 10.31
CA LYS A 130 -5.67 10.18 10.80
C LYS A 130 -6.65 10.84 9.83
N ALA A 131 -6.41 10.75 8.53
CA ALA A 131 -7.32 11.29 7.52
C ALA A 131 -8.62 10.49 7.42
N MET A 132 -8.57 9.16 7.51
CA MET A 132 -9.75 8.29 7.57
C MET A 132 -10.61 8.57 8.80
N THR A 133 -10.01 8.69 9.98
CA THR A 133 -10.74 9.10 11.20
C THR A 133 -11.41 10.46 11.00
N TYR A 134 -10.72 11.42 10.37
CA TYR A 134 -11.31 12.71 10.07
C TYR A 134 -12.52 12.61 9.11
N ILE A 135 -12.46 11.77 8.07
CA ILE A 135 -13.58 11.50 7.15
C ILE A 135 -14.78 10.90 7.90
N ILE A 136 -14.53 9.94 8.80
CA ILE A 136 -15.58 9.26 9.57
C ILE A 136 -16.27 10.22 10.54
N ASP A 137 -15.48 11.01 11.29
CA ASP A 137 -15.97 11.84 12.40
C ASP A 137 -16.68 13.13 11.96
N ARG A 138 -16.39 13.65 10.75
CA ARG A 138 -16.83 14.99 10.32
C ARG A 138 -17.87 15.02 9.20
N ILE A 139 -18.14 13.89 8.54
CA ILE A 139 -19.15 13.81 7.49
C ILE A 139 -20.38 13.11 8.09
N ASP A 140 -21.44 13.87 8.37
CA ASP A 140 -22.65 13.46 9.10
C ASP A 140 -23.45 12.32 8.42
N ALA A 141 -24.33 11.61 9.13
CA ALA A 141 -24.87 10.32 8.69
C ALA A 141 -26.13 10.35 7.78
N ASP A 142 -26.07 11.01 6.62
CA ASP A 142 -27.10 10.83 5.56
C ASP A 142 -26.75 9.69 4.59
N LYS A 143 -27.76 9.04 3.98
CA LYS A 143 -27.55 7.85 3.10
C LYS A 143 -26.62 8.10 1.90
N ASN A 144 -26.58 9.31 1.33
CA ASN A 144 -25.65 9.68 0.25
C ASN A 144 -24.21 9.92 0.74
N ILE A 145 -23.96 9.94 2.05
CA ILE A 145 -22.63 10.19 2.61
C ILE A 145 -21.79 8.92 2.65
N ASN A 146 -22.38 7.72 2.68
CA ASN A 146 -21.59 6.48 2.67
C ASN A 146 -20.81 6.32 1.36
N GLU A 147 -21.41 6.65 0.22
CA GLU A 147 -20.76 6.63 -1.10
C GLU A 147 -19.68 7.71 -1.22
N VAL A 148 -19.93 8.91 -0.66
CA VAL A 148 -18.90 9.96 -0.56
C VAL A 148 -17.75 9.50 0.33
N LYS A 149 -18.01 8.93 1.50
CA LYS A 149 -16.97 8.37 2.39
C LYS A 149 -16.17 7.27 1.70
N LYS A 150 -16.83 6.36 0.97
CA LYS A 150 -16.18 5.32 0.15
C LYS A 150 -15.23 5.95 -0.87
N THR A 151 -15.75 6.87 -1.69
CA THR A 151 -14.97 7.57 -2.73
C THR A 151 -13.77 8.32 -2.16
N LEU A 152 -13.94 9.00 -1.03
CA LEU A 152 -12.85 9.73 -0.38
C LEU A 152 -11.80 8.82 0.22
N SER A 153 -12.24 7.71 0.81
CA SER A 153 -11.34 6.68 1.34
C SER A 153 -10.51 6.07 0.22
N GLN A 154 -11.14 5.73 -0.91
CA GLN A 154 -10.45 5.21 -2.11
C GLN A 154 -9.42 6.22 -2.64
N LYS A 155 -9.82 7.48 -2.86
CA LYS A 155 -8.90 8.54 -3.33
C LYS A 155 -7.73 8.75 -2.36
N LEU A 156 -8.00 8.74 -1.05
CA LEU A 156 -7.00 8.89 -0.01
C LEU A 156 -5.96 7.76 -0.05
N VAL A 157 -6.42 6.51 -0.02
CA VAL A 157 -5.56 5.32 -0.02
C VAL A 157 -4.72 5.28 -1.30
N THR A 158 -5.34 5.46 -2.47
CA THR A 158 -4.63 5.45 -3.76
C THR A 158 -3.60 6.57 -3.89
N ASN A 159 -3.93 7.79 -3.43
CA ASN A 159 -2.99 8.92 -3.47
C ASN A 159 -1.80 8.72 -2.54
N ILE A 160 -2.02 8.20 -1.33
CA ILE A 160 -0.94 7.89 -0.37
C ILE A 160 -0.06 6.78 -0.94
N ALA A 161 -0.65 5.68 -1.44
CA ALA A 161 0.08 4.58 -2.08
C ALA A 161 0.96 5.07 -3.24
N THR A 162 0.46 6.00 -4.06
CA THR A 162 1.22 6.60 -5.17
C THR A 162 2.44 7.38 -4.67
N VAL A 163 2.29 8.17 -3.59
CA VAL A 163 3.40 8.93 -3.02
C VAL A 163 4.42 8.01 -2.36
N GLU A 164 3.96 6.96 -1.66
CA GLU A 164 4.83 5.95 -1.05
C GLU A 164 5.66 5.22 -2.10
N ALA A 165 5.04 4.69 -3.16
CA ALA A 165 5.76 3.99 -4.23
C ALA A 165 6.85 4.87 -4.88
N LYS A 166 6.55 6.16 -5.11
CA LYS A 166 7.54 7.13 -5.61
C LYS A 166 8.67 7.38 -4.62
N ALA A 167 8.34 7.46 -3.32
CA ALA A 167 9.32 7.67 -2.27
C ALA A 167 10.24 6.45 -2.10
N GLU A 168 9.69 5.23 -2.15
CA GLU A 168 10.46 3.98 -2.11
C GLU A 168 11.43 3.90 -3.29
N LYS A 169 10.94 4.17 -4.51
CA LYS A 169 11.78 4.22 -5.71
C LYS A 169 12.91 5.24 -5.57
N LYS A 170 12.56 6.47 -5.19
CA LYS A 170 13.54 7.55 -4.99
C LYS A 170 14.56 7.21 -3.90
N MET A 171 14.13 6.59 -2.81
CA MET A 171 15.00 6.16 -1.73
C MET A 171 16.01 5.11 -2.20
N CYS A 172 15.57 4.20 -3.06
CA CYS A 172 16.44 3.20 -3.66
C CYS A 172 17.45 3.82 -4.66
N GLU A 173 16.98 4.68 -5.57
CA GLU A 173 17.81 5.29 -6.62
C GLU A 173 18.80 6.33 -6.09
N ASP A 174 18.32 7.30 -5.31
CA ASP A 174 19.12 8.46 -4.89
C ASP A 174 19.96 8.18 -3.63
N TYR A 175 19.52 7.23 -2.79
CA TYR A 175 20.13 6.97 -1.48
C TYR A 175 20.65 5.54 -1.32
N HIS A 176 20.45 4.66 -2.30
CA HIS A 176 20.87 3.25 -2.27
C HIS A 176 20.29 2.46 -1.09
N LEU A 177 19.14 2.89 -0.56
CA LEU A 177 18.42 2.27 0.53
C LEU A 177 17.21 1.51 -0.04
N CYS A 178 17.46 0.29 -0.54
CA CYS A 178 16.45 -0.54 -1.20
C CYS A 178 16.13 -1.79 -0.37
N LEU A 179 14.86 -2.16 -0.31
CA LEU A 179 14.52 -3.56 -0.02
C LEU A 179 14.86 -4.38 -1.27
N ARG A 180 15.83 -5.30 -1.16
CA ARG A 180 16.19 -6.19 -2.29
C ARG A 180 15.49 -7.54 -2.24
N GLY A 181 14.94 -7.92 -1.09
CA GLY A 181 14.13 -9.13 -0.94
C GLY A 181 12.75 -8.90 -1.54
N LEU A 182 12.36 -9.75 -2.48
CA LEU A 182 11.04 -9.78 -3.11
C LEU A 182 10.40 -11.16 -2.88
N GLU A 183 10.58 -11.72 -1.69
CA GLU A 183 10.29 -13.13 -1.43
C GLU A 183 8.80 -13.45 -1.59
N CYS A 184 7.90 -12.55 -1.13
CA CYS A 184 6.47 -12.73 -1.31
C CYS A 184 6.07 -12.54 -2.78
N THR A 185 6.60 -11.50 -3.44
CA THR A 185 6.33 -11.25 -4.85
C THR A 185 6.80 -12.42 -5.73
N LYS A 186 8.00 -12.97 -5.48
CA LYS A 186 8.54 -14.12 -6.22
C LYS A 186 7.74 -15.39 -5.96
N ALA A 187 7.39 -15.69 -4.71
CA ALA A 187 6.59 -16.86 -4.38
C ALA A 187 5.22 -16.81 -5.07
N LEU A 188 4.55 -15.64 -5.03
CA LEU A 188 3.29 -15.44 -5.75
C LEU A 188 3.46 -15.62 -7.26
N ASN A 189 4.55 -15.09 -7.84
CA ASN A 189 4.84 -15.27 -9.26
C ASN A 189 4.96 -16.75 -9.64
N THR A 190 5.73 -17.53 -8.87
CA THR A 190 5.89 -18.97 -9.09
C THR A 190 4.56 -19.73 -8.98
N VAL A 191 3.73 -19.39 -7.98
CA VAL A 191 2.40 -20.00 -7.83
C VAL A 191 1.53 -19.69 -9.04
N LEU A 192 1.45 -18.43 -9.46
CA LEU A 192 0.63 -18.00 -10.58
C LEU A 192 1.08 -18.61 -11.91
N GLU A 193 2.39 -18.55 -12.21
CA GLU A 193 2.99 -19.15 -13.41
C GLU A 193 2.63 -20.63 -13.51
N ARG A 194 2.79 -21.37 -12.39
CA ARG A 194 2.47 -22.79 -12.34
C ARG A 194 0.97 -23.02 -12.45
N LEU A 195 0.14 -22.29 -11.71
CA LEU A 195 -1.31 -22.46 -11.65
C LEU A 195 -1.97 -22.27 -13.02
N ILE A 196 -1.57 -21.26 -13.78
CA ILE A 196 -2.08 -20.97 -15.14
C ILE A 196 -1.72 -22.09 -16.13
N SER A 197 -0.62 -22.82 -15.89
CA SER A 197 -0.20 -23.95 -16.72
C SER A 197 -0.99 -25.25 -16.45
N LEU A 198 -1.76 -25.33 -15.36
CA LEU A 198 -2.55 -26.50 -14.99
C LEU A 198 -3.85 -26.59 -15.80
N SER A 199 -4.53 -27.74 -15.69
CA SER A 199 -5.89 -27.90 -16.20
C SER A 199 -6.88 -27.02 -15.43
N ASP A 200 -7.97 -26.61 -16.09
CA ASP A 200 -9.02 -25.79 -15.48
C ASP A 200 -9.60 -26.45 -14.22
N GLU A 201 -9.74 -27.78 -14.21
CA GLU A 201 -10.19 -28.54 -13.05
C GLU A 201 -9.26 -28.32 -11.84
N LYS A 202 -7.95 -28.50 -12.00
CA LYS A 202 -6.98 -28.30 -10.91
C LYS A 202 -6.93 -26.85 -10.45
N MET A 203 -7.00 -25.91 -11.39
CA MET A 203 -7.02 -24.48 -11.07
C MET A 203 -8.26 -24.11 -10.24
N ARG A 204 -9.43 -24.63 -10.61
CA ARG A 204 -10.67 -24.45 -9.83
C ARG A 204 -10.60 -25.13 -8.47
N MET A 205 -9.98 -26.30 -8.36
CA MET A 205 -9.73 -26.94 -7.06
C MET A 205 -8.85 -26.10 -6.14
N PHE A 206 -7.81 -25.45 -6.67
CA PHE A 206 -6.98 -24.53 -5.90
C PHE A 206 -7.80 -23.34 -5.38
N ILE A 207 -8.57 -22.70 -6.26
CA ILE A 207 -9.40 -21.54 -5.91
C ILE A 207 -10.48 -21.93 -4.91
N LYS A 208 -11.10 -23.10 -5.07
CA LYS A 208 -12.08 -23.65 -4.13
C LYS A 208 -11.48 -23.85 -2.74
N ALA A 209 -10.29 -24.44 -2.66
CA ALA A 209 -9.62 -24.64 -1.38
C ALA A 209 -9.23 -23.31 -0.71
N PHE A 210 -8.80 -22.31 -1.49
CA PHE A 210 -8.56 -20.97 -0.98
C PHE A 210 -9.84 -20.30 -0.48
N TYR A 211 -10.92 -20.35 -1.27
CA TYR A 211 -12.25 -19.85 -0.93
C TYR A 211 -12.78 -20.45 0.37
N GLU A 212 -12.64 -21.77 0.57
CA GLU A 212 -13.12 -22.47 1.76
C GLU A 212 -12.30 -22.15 3.02
N ALA A 213 -11.02 -21.81 2.86
CA ALA A 213 -10.13 -21.51 3.97
C ALA A 213 -10.11 -20.03 4.37
N LEU A 214 -10.37 -19.12 3.42
CA LEU A 214 -10.31 -17.67 3.62
C LEU A 214 -11.18 -17.14 4.77
N PRO A 215 -12.43 -17.60 5.00
CA PRO A 215 -13.29 -17.07 6.07
C PRO A 215 -12.75 -17.30 7.49
N GLU A 216 -11.84 -18.25 7.67
CA GLU A 216 -11.21 -18.54 8.96
C GLU A 216 -10.08 -17.55 9.31
N THR A 217 -9.71 -16.68 8.37
CA THR A 217 -8.60 -15.73 8.54
C THR A 217 -9.02 -14.44 9.26
N THR A 218 -8.15 -13.96 10.15
CA THR A 218 -8.20 -12.62 10.75
C THR A 218 -8.19 -11.50 9.71
N PHE A 219 -7.55 -11.72 8.56
CA PHE A 219 -7.60 -10.77 7.44
C PHE A 219 -9.04 -10.62 6.94
N TYR A 220 -9.71 -11.74 6.64
CA TYR A 220 -11.09 -11.73 6.15
C TYR A 220 -12.04 -11.07 7.16
N ALA A 221 -11.84 -11.33 8.45
CA ALA A 221 -12.62 -10.70 9.53
C ALA A 221 -12.45 -9.17 9.65
N ARG A 222 -11.40 -8.59 9.05
CA ARG A 222 -11.15 -7.13 9.03
C ARG A 222 -11.78 -6.43 7.83
N LEU A 223 -12.17 -7.17 6.80
CA LEU A 223 -12.84 -6.60 5.64
C LEU A 223 -14.23 -6.07 6.03
N SER A 224 -14.69 -5.03 5.33
CA SER A 224 -16.07 -4.58 5.49
C SER A 224 -17.03 -5.67 4.98
N GLU A 225 -18.22 -5.79 5.57
CA GLU A 225 -19.20 -6.81 5.15
C GLU A 225 -19.48 -6.78 3.63
N PRO A 226 -19.71 -5.61 2.99
CA PRO A 226 -19.85 -5.56 1.53
C PRO A 226 -18.63 -6.13 0.77
N THR A 227 -17.42 -5.68 1.13
CA THR A 227 -16.18 -6.13 0.47
C THR A 227 -15.93 -7.63 0.68
N ALA A 228 -16.22 -8.14 1.87
CA ALA A 228 -16.06 -9.54 2.22
C ALA A 228 -17.01 -10.42 1.39
N ASN A 229 -18.28 -10.00 1.28
CA ASN A 229 -19.28 -10.66 0.47
C ASN A 229 -18.91 -10.65 -1.03
N GLU A 230 -18.46 -9.53 -1.56
CA GLU A 230 -18.00 -9.42 -2.95
C GLU A 230 -16.81 -10.33 -3.25
N LEU A 231 -15.81 -10.35 -2.36
CA LEU A 231 -14.67 -11.25 -2.48
C LEU A 231 -15.10 -12.72 -2.46
N GLN A 232 -16.05 -13.08 -1.59
CA GLN A 232 -16.62 -14.43 -1.58
C GLN A 232 -17.35 -14.77 -2.88
N VAL A 233 -18.14 -13.84 -3.43
CA VAL A 233 -18.86 -14.04 -4.70
C VAL A 233 -17.86 -14.30 -5.83
N ILE A 234 -16.80 -13.48 -5.96
CA ILE A 234 -15.80 -13.66 -7.01
C ILE A 234 -15.09 -15.01 -6.89
N LEU A 235 -14.64 -15.36 -5.69
CA LEU A 235 -13.91 -16.61 -5.47
C LEU A 235 -14.83 -17.82 -5.70
N ASN A 236 -16.10 -17.73 -5.30
CA ASN A 236 -17.11 -18.74 -5.59
C ASN A 236 -17.37 -18.85 -7.10
N ASP A 237 -17.48 -17.73 -7.80
CA ASP A 237 -17.72 -17.68 -9.25
C ASP A 237 -16.55 -18.32 -10.02
N MET A 238 -15.33 -17.96 -9.67
CA MET A 238 -14.10 -18.56 -10.21
C MET A 238 -13.95 -20.04 -9.85
N ALA A 239 -14.41 -20.48 -8.67
CA ALA A 239 -14.32 -21.87 -8.25
C ALA A 239 -15.35 -22.77 -8.96
N TYR A 240 -16.61 -22.33 -9.09
CA TYR A 240 -17.73 -23.22 -9.41
C TYR A 240 -18.36 -23.01 -10.80
N PHE A 241 -18.16 -21.85 -11.44
CA PHE A 241 -18.86 -21.54 -12.69
C PHE A 241 -17.95 -21.65 -13.91
N GLU A 242 -18.26 -22.59 -14.80
CA GLU A 242 -17.51 -22.86 -16.03
C GLU A 242 -17.43 -21.65 -16.97
N SER A 243 -18.44 -20.79 -16.96
CA SER A 243 -18.53 -19.58 -17.80
C SER A 243 -17.55 -18.47 -17.42
N ILE A 244 -16.92 -18.53 -16.24
CA ILE A 244 -15.97 -17.51 -15.78
C ILE A 244 -14.58 -17.78 -16.36
N PRO A 245 -13.96 -16.83 -17.09
CA PRO A 245 -12.64 -16.99 -17.71
C PRO A 245 -11.50 -16.88 -16.67
N THR A 246 -11.53 -17.79 -15.70
CA THR A 246 -10.64 -17.84 -14.52
C THR A 246 -9.16 -17.79 -14.90
N LYS A 247 -8.79 -18.50 -15.97
CA LYS A 247 -7.41 -18.52 -16.49
C LYS A 247 -6.94 -17.15 -16.98
N GLU A 248 -7.81 -16.41 -17.68
CA GLU A 248 -7.49 -15.08 -18.20
C GLU A 248 -7.35 -14.06 -17.06
N ILE A 249 -8.21 -14.15 -16.04
CA ILE A 249 -8.13 -13.33 -14.83
C ILE A 249 -6.78 -13.57 -14.14
N LEU A 250 -6.44 -14.83 -13.85
CA LEU A 250 -5.16 -15.17 -13.21
C LEU A 250 -3.95 -14.77 -14.06
N THR A 251 -4.06 -14.85 -15.39
CA THR A 251 -2.99 -14.38 -16.31
C THR A 251 -2.77 -12.88 -16.19
N THR A 252 -3.84 -12.09 -16.05
CA THR A 252 -3.75 -10.64 -15.85
C THR A 252 -3.08 -10.29 -14.52
N VAL A 253 -3.42 -11.04 -13.45
CA VAL A 253 -2.75 -10.90 -12.14
C VAL A 253 -1.27 -11.27 -12.26
N HIS A 254 -0.94 -12.37 -12.93
CA HIS A 254 0.44 -12.81 -13.13
C HIS A 254 1.28 -11.75 -13.87
N GLN A 255 0.76 -11.16 -14.95
CA GLN A 255 1.44 -10.08 -15.66
C GLN A 255 1.72 -8.87 -14.76
N THR A 256 0.80 -8.56 -13.84
CA THR A 256 0.97 -7.46 -12.88
C THR A 256 2.09 -7.76 -11.87
N VAL A 257 2.14 -9.00 -11.37
CA VAL A 257 3.20 -9.47 -10.46
C VAL A 257 4.56 -9.49 -11.16
N GLU A 258 4.63 -10.00 -12.39
CA GLU A 258 5.85 -10.04 -13.20
C GLU A 258 6.35 -8.62 -13.51
N ASN A 259 5.44 -7.70 -13.87
CA ASN A 259 5.76 -6.29 -14.08
C ASN A 259 6.39 -5.65 -12.84
N ARG A 260 5.94 -6.00 -11.62
CA ARG A 260 6.56 -5.54 -10.39
C ARG A 260 8.01 -6.04 -10.27
N ILE A 261 8.26 -7.33 -10.47
CA ILE A 261 9.61 -7.91 -10.42
C ILE A 261 10.52 -7.17 -11.40
N ASN A 262 10.03 -6.94 -12.62
CA ASN A 262 10.77 -6.23 -13.66
C ASN A 262 11.00 -4.75 -13.30
N ALA A 263 10.01 -4.06 -12.73
CA ALA A 263 10.11 -2.64 -12.35
C ALA A 263 11.08 -2.39 -11.19
N VAL A 264 11.30 -3.38 -10.32
CA VAL A 264 12.33 -3.29 -9.28
C VAL A 264 13.74 -3.54 -9.86
N ASN A 265 13.83 -4.40 -10.88
CA ASN A 265 15.12 -4.81 -11.47
C ASN A 265 15.54 -3.98 -12.70
N SER A 266 14.67 -3.13 -13.23
CA SER A 266 14.93 -2.33 -14.43
C SER A 266 14.26 -0.96 -14.35
N ASP A 267 14.77 0.02 -15.11
CA ASP A 267 14.14 1.36 -15.28
C ASP A 267 12.79 1.33 -16.03
N ALA A 268 12.18 0.15 -16.17
CA ALA A 268 10.94 -0.06 -16.89
C ALA A 268 9.82 0.84 -16.33
N LYS A 269 9.09 1.47 -17.24
CA LYS A 269 7.88 2.23 -16.89
C LYS A 269 6.83 1.26 -16.37
N VAL A 270 6.51 1.37 -15.09
CA VAL A 270 5.36 0.71 -14.46
C VAL A 270 4.08 1.03 -15.24
N MET A 271 3.29 0.00 -15.54
CA MET A 271 1.99 0.16 -16.19
C MET A 271 1.10 1.11 -15.38
N LYS A 272 0.30 1.91 -16.11
CA LYS A 272 -0.51 2.97 -15.51
C LYS A 272 -1.92 2.46 -15.26
N GLY A 273 -2.21 2.12 -14.00
CA GLY A 273 -3.53 1.80 -13.46
C GLY A 273 -3.52 2.01 -11.94
N GLN A 274 -4.62 2.48 -11.34
CA GLN A 274 -4.71 2.67 -9.88
C GLN A 274 -4.71 1.33 -9.15
N ASP A 275 -5.42 0.35 -9.70
CA ASP A 275 -5.39 -1.07 -9.36
C ASP A 275 -3.97 -1.65 -9.39
N ILE A 276 -3.21 -1.42 -10.46
CA ILE A 276 -1.82 -1.89 -10.61
C ILE A 276 -0.93 -1.25 -9.54
N GLN A 277 -1.11 0.04 -9.24
CA GLN A 277 -0.37 0.73 -8.19
C GLN A 277 -0.67 0.17 -6.80
N LEU A 278 -1.93 -0.17 -6.53
CA LEU A 278 -2.32 -0.81 -5.28
C LEU A 278 -1.72 -2.21 -5.15
N VAL A 279 -1.75 -3.03 -6.21
CA VAL A 279 -1.07 -4.33 -6.20
C VAL A 279 0.43 -4.17 -5.90
N HIS A 280 1.08 -3.18 -6.52
CA HIS A 280 2.49 -2.92 -6.28
C HIS A 280 2.80 -2.53 -4.83
N ILE A 281 1.96 -1.69 -4.20
CA ILE A 281 2.18 -1.25 -2.82
C ILE A 281 1.87 -2.37 -1.83
N ILE A 282 0.79 -3.13 -2.05
CA ILE A 282 0.42 -4.29 -1.22
C ILE A 282 1.55 -5.33 -1.23
N LEU A 283 2.09 -5.65 -2.42
CA LEU A 283 3.23 -6.55 -2.54
C LEU A 283 4.52 -5.98 -1.91
N SER A 284 4.74 -4.66 -1.99
CA SER A 284 5.85 -4.00 -1.30
C SER A 284 5.72 -4.09 0.23
N ASP A 285 4.51 -3.94 0.77
CA ASP A 285 4.20 -4.11 2.19
C ASP A 285 4.46 -5.55 2.64
N MET A 286 3.97 -6.53 1.87
CA MET A 286 4.21 -7.95 2.15
C MET A 286 5.70 -8.29 2.06
N ASP A 287 6.41 -7.87 1.01
CA ASP A 287 7.86 -8.10 0.90
C ASP A 287 8.61 -7.48 2.09
N HIS A 288 8.22 -6.30 2.57
CA HIS A 288 8.81 -5.70 3.77
C HIS A 288 8.57 -6.58 5.01
N ILE A 289 7.35 -7.06 5.23
CA ILE A 289 7.03 -7.95 6.36
C ILE A 289 7.88 -9.22 6.34
N TYR A 290 7.95 -9.88 5.18
CA TYR A 290 8.66 -11.14 5.02
C TYR A 290 10.19 -11.01 4.94
N SER A 291 10.71 -9.84 4.55
CA SER A 291 12.16 -9.57 4.55
C SER A 291 12.81 -9.56 5.95
N ARG A 292 12.00 -9.55 7.02
CA ARG A 292 12.49 -9.70 8.40
C ARG A 292 13.04 -11.11 8.67
N GLN A 293 12.59 -12.11 7.92
CA GLN A 293 12.96 -13.50 8.11
C GLN A 293 14.29 -13.79 7.41
N LYS A 294 15.17 -14.56 8.06
CA LYS A 294 16.49 -14.94 7.49
C LYS A 294 16.43 -16.17 6.56
N GLY A 295 15.36 -16.95 6.62
CA GLY A 295 15.14 -18.15 5.78
C GLY A 295 14.20 -17.85 4.61
N ASP A 296 14.05 -18.82 3.70
CA ASP A 296 13.04 -18.79 2.65
C ASP A 296 11.64 -18.98 3.28
N PRO A 297 10.83 -17.91 3.42
CA PRO A 297 9.62 -17.94 4.23
C PRO A 297 8.50 -18.78 3.60
N PHE A 298 8.58 -19.06 2.29
CA PHE A 298 7.52 -19.78 1.56
C PHE A 298 7.96 -21.19 1.13
N HIS A 299 9.15 -21.65 1.54
CA HIS A 299 9.70 -22.94 1.10
C HIS A 299 8.73 -24.10 1.32
N HIS A 300 8.18 -24.25 2.53
CA HIS A 300 7.25 -25.35 2.85
C HIS A 300 5.98 -25.31 2.00
N PHE A 301 5.39 -24.12 1.84
CA PHE A 301 4.22 -23.93 1.00
C PHE A 301 4.51 -24.23 -0.48
N LEU A 302 5.62 -23.72 -1.01
CA LEU A 302 5.99 -23.90 -2.42
C LEU A 302 6.32 -25.35 -2.74
N ASP A 303 7.04 -26.05 -1.86
CA ASP A 303 7.34 -27.48 -2.02
C ASP A 303 6.04 -28.30 -2.10
N PHE A 304 5.14 -28.09 -1.14
CA PHE A 304 3.84 -28.73 -1.13
C PHE A 304 3.02 -28.40 -2.39
N PHE A 305 2.95 -27.13 -2.76
CA PHE A 305 2.20 -26.69 -3.93
C PHE A 305 2.74 -27.35 -5.21
N MET A 306 4.06 -27.47 -5.33
CA MET A 306 4.71 -28.11 -6.47
C MET A 306 4.45 -29.62 -6.51
N GLU A 307 4.44 -30.30 -5.37
CA GLU A 307 4.03 -31.71 -5.25
C GLU A 307 2.57 -31.90 -5.67
N TRP A 308 1.65 -31.11 -5.09
CA TRP A 308 0.23 -31.17 -5.42
C TRP A 308 -0.04 -30.86 -6.90
N SER A 309 0.69 -29.90 -7.48
CA SER A 309 0.55 -29.56 -8.91
C SER A 309 0.85 -30.75 -9.83
N LYS A 310 1.69 -31.69 -9.38
CA LYS A 310 2.08 -32.91 -10.10
C LYS A 310 1.22 -34.13 -9.72
N ALA A 311 0.57 -34.11 -8.56
CA ALA A 311 -0.26 -35.21 -8.05
C ALA A 311 -1.53 -35.42 -8.88
N ASP A 312 -2.19 -36.56 -8.69
CA ASP A 312 -3.50 -36.84 -9.30
C ASP A 312 -4.56 -35.83 -8.77
N PRO A 313 -5.47 -35.31 -9.62
CA PRO A 313 -6.58 -34.41 -9.24
C PRO A 313 -7.38 -34.84 -8.00
N ILE A 314 -7.43 -36.12 -7.65
CA ILE A 314 -8.14 -36.61 -6.46
C ILE A 314 -7.53 -36.07 -5.14
N THR A 315 -6.29 -35.59 -5.17
CA THR A 315 -5.57 -35.11 -3.98
C THR A 315 -6.11 -33.76 -3.50
N GLN A 316 -6.68 -33.72 -2.30
CA GLN A 316 -7.27 -32.51 -1.71
C GLN A 316 -6.20 -31.55 -1.17
N ILE A 317 -6.17 -30.32 -1.70
CA ILE A 317 -5.29 -29.23 -1.27
C ILE A 317 -5.80 -28.48 -0.01
N GLY A 318 -7.05 -28.67 0.38
CA GLY A 318 -7.74 -27.87 1.41
C GLY A 318 -7.00 -27.77 2.76
N ALA A 319 -6.57 -28.88 3.35
CA ALA A 319 -5.89 -28.87 4.66
C ALA A 319 -4.58 -28.07 4.63
N LYS A 320 -3.85 -28.16 3.52
CA LYS A 320 -2.55 -27.50 3.33
C LYS A 320 -2.70 -26.03 2.96
N MET A 321 -3.77 -25.68 2.27
CA MET A 321 -4.16 -24.28 2.08
C MET A 321 -4.44 -23.61 3.43
N LYS A 322 -5.17 -24.28 4.33
CA LYS A 322 -5.41 -23.78 5.69
C LYS A 322 -4.12 -23.60 6.48
N GLU A 323 -3.21 -24.56 6.42
CA GLU A 323 -1.88 -24.48 7.05
C GLU A 323 -1.10 -23.25 6.55
N ALA A 324 -1.03 -23.06 5.22
CA ALA A 324 -0.35 -21.91 4.62
C ALA A 324 -0.99 -20.57 5.00
N LEU A 325 -2.32 -20.48 5.03
CA LEU A 325 -3.01 -19.28 5.47
C LEU A 325 -2.74 -18.97 6.94
N ASN A 326 -2.74 -19.99 7.82
CA ASN A 326 -2.40 -19.84 9.23
C ASN A 326 -0.96 -19.36 9.42
N GLU A 327 0.01 -19.92 8.67
CA GLU A 327 1.40 -19.45 8.70
C GLU A 327 1.51 -17.97 8.30
N ILE A 328 0.77 -17.57 7.24
CA ILE A 328 0.70 -16.16 6.84
C ILE A 328 0.11 -15.31 7.96
N GLU A 329 -0.95 -15.78 8.62
CA GLU A 329 -1.58 -15.07 9.75
C GLU A 329 -0.64 -14.85 10.92
N GLU A 330 0.12 -15.88 11.31
CA GLU A 330 1.08 -15.82 12.41
C GLU A 330 2.14 -14.75 12.15
N VAL A 331 2.66 -14.67 10.93
CA VAL A 331 3.63 -13.62 10.53
C VAL A 331 2.99 -12.24 10.55
N LEU A 332 1.73 -12.12 10.11
CA LEU A 332 1.00 -10.85 10.16
C LEU A 332 0.73 -10.40 11.59
N GLN A 333 0.45 -11.32 12.53
CA GLN A 333 0.23 -10.97 13.95
C GLN A 333 1.48 -10.38 14.62
N ASP A 334 2.68 -10.78 14.19
CA ASP A 334 3.96 -10.24 14.66
C ASP A 334 4.31 -8.85 14.07
N THR A 335 3.48 -8.35 13.15
CA THR A 335 3.63 -7.05 12.50
C THR A 335 2.92 -5.95 13.30
N SER A 336 3.41 -4.71 13.22
CA SER A 336 2.74 -3.59 13.89
C SER A 336 1.32 -3.39 13.35
N GLU A 337 0.34 -3.27 14.26
CA GLU A 337 -1.08 -3.10 13.94
C GLU A 337 -1.34 -2.00 12.88
N ASP A 338 -0.63 -0.87 12.93
CA ASP A 338 -0.77 0.22 11.96
C ASP A 338 -0.49 -0.23 10.51
N LEU A 339 0.49 -1.12 10.30
CA LEU A 339 0.83 -1.64 8.97
C LEU A 339 -0.21 -2.66 8.50
N ILE A 340 -0.72 -3.51 9.39
CA ILE A 340 -1.78 -4.46 9.05
C ILE A 340 -3.06 -3.71 8.65
N LEU A 341 -3.41 -2.64 9.38
CA LEU A 341 -4.56 -1.79 9.05
C LEU A 341 -4.37 -1.06 7.70
N LYS A 342 -3.18 -0.48 7.45
CA LYS A 342 -2.84 0.12 6.15
C LYS A 342 -3.07 -0.87 5.01
N MET A 343 -2.48 -2.06 5.12
CA MET A 343 -2.58 -3.09 4.10
C MET A 343 -4.03 -3.58 3.92
N SER A 344 -4.79 -3.73 5.02
CA SER A 344 -6.21 -4.11 4.95
C SER A 344 -7.05 -3.07 4.20
N ASP A 345 -6.81 -1.78 4.45
CA ASP A 345 -7.46 -0.68 3.72
C ASP A 345 -7.04 -0.65 2.24
N GLU A 346 -5.77 -0.90 1.93
CA GLU A 346 -5.26 -0.96 0.55
C GLU A 346 -5.90 -2.12 -0.22
N VAL A 347 -5.99 -3.31 0.38
CA VAL A 347 -6.68 -4.45 -0.24
C VAL A 347 -8.17 -4.18 -0.37
N ARG A 348 -8.82 -3.57 0.64
CA ARG A 348 -10.23 -3.19 0.54
C ARG A 348 -10.45 -2.25 -0.66
N VAL A 349 -9.67 -1.19 -0.76
CA VAL A 349 -9.79 -0.22 -1.87
C VAL A 349 -9.47 -0.85 -3.22
N PHE A 350 -8.49 -1.76 -3.28
CA PHE A 350 -8.21 -2.53 -4.49
C PHE A 350 -9.42 -3.36 -4.93
N LEU A 351 -10.04 -4.09 -4.00
CA LEU A 351 -11.23 -4.88 -4.28
C LEU A 351 -12.39 -3.98 -4.71
N GLU A 352 -12.66 -2.90 -3.98
CA GLU A 352 -13.73 -1.96 -4.36
C GLU A 352 -13.52 -1.39 -5.77
N ILE A 353 -12.31 -0.95 -6.14
CA ILE A 353 -12.04 -0.39 -7.48
C ILE A 353 -12.15 -1.46 -8.58
N THR A 354 -11.77 -2.70 -8.28
CA THR A 354 -11.69 -3.77 -9.30
C THR A 354 -13.02 -4.50 -9.48
N VAL A 355 -13.84 -4.54 -8.43
CA VAL A 355 -15.05 -5.36 -8.34
C VAL A 355 -16.33 -4.52 -8.38
N ASP A 356 -16.32 -3.33 -7.79
CA ASP A 356 -17.44 -2.38 -7.71
C ASP A 356 -16.97 -0.93 -8.03
N PRO A 357 -16.49 -0.67 -9.27
CA PRO A 357 -15.79 0.55 -9.68
C PRO A 357 -16.59 1.85 -9.61
#